data_AF-A0A969HYN5-F1
#
_entry.id   AF-A0A969HYN5-F1
#
_cell.length_a   1.000
_cell.length_b   1.000
_cell.length_c   1.000
_cell.angle_alpha   90.00
_cell.angle_beta   90.00
_cell.angle_gamma   90.00
#
_symmetry.space_group_name_H-M   'P 1'
#
loop_
_entity.id
_entity.type
_entity.pdbx_description
1 polymer ?
#
loop_
_entity_poly.entity_id
_entity_poly.type
_entity_poly.pdbx_seq_one_letter_code
_entity_poly.pdbx_strand_id
1 'polypeptide(L)' 'LPTFAVDGMTLLKRLTLIVEDGVIEHVFYPVFPPDTHAEEVLAWLTAHPR' A
#
# COMPACT_ATOMS: atom_id res chain seq x y z
N LEU A 1 8.71 -7.72 -0.44
CA LEU A 1 8.17 -6.34 -0.47
C LEU A 1 9.26 -5.39 -0.96
N PRO A 2 8.92 -4.26 -1.62
CA PRO A 2 9.89 -3.29 -2.10
C PRO A 2 10.70 -2.68 -0.94
N THR A 3 12.02 -2.65 -1.11
CA THR A 3 12.97 -2.21 -0.09
C THR A 3 13.91 -1.12 -0.60
N PHE A 4 14.59 -0.45 0.33
CA PHE A 4 15.70 0.47 0.07
C PHE A 4 16.72 0.40 1.22
N ALA A 5 17.94 0.90 0.99
CA ALA A 5 19.01 0.88 1.97
C ALA A 5 19.34 2.29 2.50
N VAL A 6 19.49 2.43 3.82
CA VAL A 6 19.96 3.65 4.50
C VAL A 6 20.88 3.23 5.65
N ASP A 7 22.09 3.76 5.71
CA ASP A 7 23.07 3.48 6.78
C ASP A 7 23.24 1.99 7.11
N GLY A 8 23.28 1.14 6.07
CA GLY A 8 23.41 -0.32 6.22
C GLY A 8 22.13 -1.05 6.63
N MET A 9 21.03 -0.34 6.90
CA MET A 9 19.71 -0.92 7.18
C MET A 9 18.94 -1.18 5.88
N THR A 10 18.23 -2.30 5.82
CA THR A 10 17.23 -2.55 4.78
C THR A 10 15.85 -2.15 5.29
N LEU A 11 15.24 -1.15 4.66
CA LEU A 11 13.95 -0.58 5.03
C LEU A 11 12.90 -0.89 3.95
N LEU A 12 11.63 -0.91 4.33
CA LEU A 12 10.52 -1.04 3.37
C LEU A 12 10.19 0.31 2.74
N LYS A 13 9.97 0.32 1.43
CA LYS A 13 9.34 1.47 0.77
C LYS A 13 7.87 1.53 1.18
N ARG A 14 7.31 2.75 1.23
CA ARG A 14 5.87 2.95 1.52
C ARG A 14 5.02 2.21 0.50
N LEU A 15 4.09 1.42 0.99
CA LEU A 15 3.11 0.64 0.23
C LEU A 15 1.88 0.42 1.11
N THR A 16 0.74 0.13 0.48
CA THR A 16 -0.49 -0.26 1.17
C THR A 16 -0.98 -1.60 0.59
N LEU A 17 -1.37 -2.54 1.45
CA LEU A 17 -1.96 -3.82 1.05
C LEU A 17 -3.41 -3.87 1.53
N ILE A 18 -4.31 -4.30 0.67
CA ILE A 18 -5.66 -4.71 1.07
C ILE A 18 -5.65 -6.23 1.16
N VAL A 19 -5.97 -6.75 2.34
CA VAL A 19 -5.90 -8.17 2.67
C VAL A 19 -7.25 -8.64 3.22
N GLU A 20 -7.79 -9.70 2.62
CA GLU A 20 -9.03 -10.35 3.04
C GLU A 20 -8.79 -11.86 3.13
N ASP A 21 -9.19 -12.48 4.24
CA ASP A 21 -9.04 -13.93 4.50
C ASP A 21 -7.64 -14.51 4.21
N GLY A 22 -6.60 -13.70 4.47
CA GLY A 22 -5.20 -14.08 4.24
C GLY A 22 -4.73 -13.94 2.79
N VAL A 23 -5.58 -13.45 1.89
CA VAL A 23 -5.28 -13.17 0.49
C VAL A 23 -5.03 -11.67 0.29
N ILE A 24 -4.00 -11.32 -0.47
CA ILE A 24 -3.75 -9.93 -0.88
C ILE A 24 -4.65 -9.64 -2.09
N GLU A 25 -5.73 -8.91 -1.86
CA GLU A 25 -6.69 -8.49 -2.89
C GLU A 25 -6.14 -7.33 -3.74
N HIS A 26 -5.39 -6.42 -3.10
CA HIS A 26 -4.82 -5.28 -3.81
C HIS A 26 -3.51 -4.77 -3.18
N VAL A 27 -2.67 -4.19 -4.04
CA VAL A 27 -1.40 -3.58 -3.64
C VAL A 27 -1.29 -2.19 -4.26
N PHE A 28 -1.17 -1.17 -3.40
CA PHE A 28 -0.78 0.16 -3.82
C PHE A 28 0.72 0.32 -3.69
N TYR A 29 1.40 0.40 -4.82
CA TYR A 29 2.83 0.73 -4.88
C TYR A 29 3.20 1.23 -6.28
N PRO A 30 3.97 2.34 -6.40
CA PRO A 30 4.41 3.22 -5.31
C PRO A 30 3.26 4.07 -4.75
N VAL A 31 3.37 4.51 -3.50
CA VAL A 31 2.42 5.45 -2.89
C VAL A 31 2.97 6.87 -3.04
N PHE A 32 2.33 7.68 -3.89
CA PHE A 32 2.66 9.10 -4.09
C PHE A 32 1.51 9.89 -4.74
N PRO A 33 1.16 11.10 -4.25
CA PRO A 33 1.70 11.75 -3.06
C PRO A 33 1.10 11.12 -1.77
N PRO A 34 1.89 11.02 -0.69
CA PRO A 34 1.52 10.20 0.47
C PRO A 34 0.39 10.78 1.33
N ASP A 35 0.13 12.08 1.22
CA ASP A 35 -0.89 12.83 1.95
C ASP A 35 -2.31 12.62 1.38
N THR A 36 -2.43 12.33 0.08
CA THR A 36 -3.73 12.05 -0.56
C THR A 36 -4.08 10.56 -0.61
N HIS A 37 -3.12 9.67 -0.31
CA HIS A 37 -3.28 8.24 -0.54
C HIS A 37 -4.45 7.60 0.24
N ALA A 38 -4.88 8.17 1.36
CA ALA A 38 -6.04 7.66 2.09
C ALA A 38 -7.33 7.70 1.24
N GLU A 39 -7.47 8.73 0.38
CA GLU A 39 -8.64 8.86 -0.51
C GLU A 39 -8.64 7.78 -1.60
N GLU A 40 -7.47 7.41 -2.12
CA GLU A 40 -7.34 6.33 -3.11
C GLU A 40 -7.76 4.98 -2.52
N VAL A 41 -7.37 4.70 -1.27
CA VAL A 41 -7.77 3.48 -0.56
C VAL A 41 -9.28 3.46 -0.34
N LEU A 42 -9.87 4.59 0.09
CA LEU A 42 -11.33 4.70 0.26
C LEU A 42 -12.08 4.52 -1.06
N ALA A 43 -11.58 5.11 -2.15
CA ALA A 43 -12.16 4.95 -3.48
C ALA A 43 -12.13 3.47 -3.92
N TRP A 44 -11.01 2.78 -3.69
CA TRP A 44 -10.90 1.36 -3.99
C TRP A 44 -11.90 0.52 -3.18
N LEU A 45 -11.99 0.74 -1.87
CA LEU A 45 -12.93 0.01 -0.99
C LEU A 45 -14.38 0.28 -1.36
N THR A 46 -14.70 1.50 -1.80
CA THR A 46 -16.05 1.85 -2.26
C THR A 46 -16.39 1.19 -3.58
N ALA A 47 -15.41 1.04 -4.48
CA ALA A 47 -15.57 0.35 -5.76
C ALA A 47 -15.60 -1.18 -5.63
N HIS A 48 -15.09 -1.74 -4.53
CA HIS A 48 -15.03 -3.18 -4.24
C HIS A 48 -15.76 -3.48 -2.92
N PRO A 49 -17.09 -3.29 -2.86
CA PRO A 49 -17.86 -3.65 -1.69
C PRO A 49 -17.83 -5.16 -1.47
N ARG A 50 -17.87 -5.57 -0.21
CA ARG A 50 -17.95 -6.97 0.21
C ARG A 50 -19.32 -7.56 -0.11
#